data_AF-C9RDU7-F1
#
_entry.id   AF-C9RDU7-F1
#
_cell.length_a   1.000
_cell.length_b   1.000
_cell.length_c   1.000
_cell.angle_alpha   90.00
_cell.angle_beta   90.00
_cell.angle_gamma   90.00
#
_symmetry.space_group_name_H-M   'P 1'
#
loop_
_entity.id
_entity.type
_entity.pdbx_description
1 polymer ?
#
loop_
_entity_poly.entity_id
_entity_poly.type
_entity_poly.pdbx_seq_one_letter_code
_entity_poly.pdbx_strand_id
1 'polypeptide(L)'
;MEELIYKILSLLHKEGIIRIIKVNGGIIVKDDKEDKVLLYIGEDLLNDSINDIVDEIRDGIIFPQSKETILKTLREILFKNIKQSKVIQKEYFLLAQSIEDLLNNLSLQKDNLPKTSQKIPNLNGKIVYQIQEKDRRIILLKDFKPTDRIYYEAPMIENLKKLWRGKTIHRNFAIVEVIKQKVNILCEFDAIGVLDDILCIFEIKNKQTKNVPRFLFNFFKYAPYILEWLKKNQYKINYVAPILYLREKTDYKNIKLNIIYYHDILENKEIKINILYQNFDGRIFESGKILKDIVLTKKSVESVSKKEKDNNKKENDNIVLNISFPKNCYEDIKTMVVEGFFQSEEDFIIFAVKNMLNIIKPLKNIKKQG
;
A
#
# COMPACT_ATOMS: atom_id res chain seq x y z
N MET A 1 -8.09 27.77 -10.94
CA MET A 1 -8.06 26.28 -10.99
C MET A 1 -9.07 25.71 -10.00
N GLU A 2 -8.99 26.08 -8.72
CA GLU A 2 -10.00 25.75 -7.69
C GLU A 2 -11.43 26.06 -8.15
N GLU A 3 -11.67 27.27 -8.70
CA GLU A 3 -13.00 27.64 -9.21
C GLU A 3 -13.49 26.74 -10.36
N LEU A 4 -12.59 26.31 -11.24
CA LEU A 4 -12.94 25.39 -12.33
C LEU A 4 -13.29 24.00 -11.78
N ILE A 5 -12.47 23.49 -10.85
CA ILE A 5 -12.73 22.22 -10.17
C ILE A 5 -14.10 22.28 -9.48
N TYR A 6 -14.37 23.34 -8.72
CA TYR A 6 -15.66 23.55 -8.07
C TYR A 6 -16.82 23.57 -9.07
N LYS A 7 -16.73 24.34 -10.17
CA LYS A 7 -17.78 24.40 -11.20
C LYS A 7 -18.09 23.03 -11.79
N ILE A 8 -17.06 22.25 -12.11
CA ILE A 8 -17.22 20.89 -12.66
C ILE A 8 -17.89 19.98 -11.63
N LEU A 9 -17.40 19.99 -10.38
CA LEU A 9 -17.95 19.15 -9.32
C LEU A 9 -19.41 19.52 -9.02
N SER A 10 -19.73 20.80 -8.90
CA SER A 10 -21.09 21.30 -8.68
C SER A 10 -22.04 20.86 -9.80
N LEU A 11 -21.60 20.96 -11.06
CA LEU A 11 -22.40 20.51 -12.21
C LEU A 11 -22.63 18.99 -12.20
N LEU A 12 -21.58 18.20 -12.01
CA LEU A 12 -21.69 16.74 -11.97
C LEU A 12 -22.54 16.26 -10.77
N HIS A 13 -22.44 16.95 -9.64
CA HIS A 13 -23.23 16.66 -8.42
C HIS A 13 -24.71 16.97 -8.65
N LYS A 14 -25.02 18.15 -9.21
CA LYS A 14 -26.39 18.56 -9.54
C LYS A 14 -27.10 17.59 -10.50
N GLU A 15 -26.34 17.01 -11.43
CA GLU A 15 -26.86 16.02 -12.39
C GLU A 15 -26.93 14.59 -11.81
N GLY A 16 -26.61 14.40 -10.51
CA GLY A 16 -26.66 13.09 -9.85
C GLY A 16 -25.66 12.08 -10.42
N ILE A 17 -24.55 12.56 -10.97
CA ILE A 17 -23.47 11.71 -11.51
C ILE A 17 -22.48 11.36 -10.40
N ILE A 18 -22.22 12.31 -9.51
CA ILE A 18 -21.28 12.15 -8.42
C ILE A 18 -21.90 12.52 -7.08
N ARG A 19 -21.33 11.93 -6.04
CA ARG A 19 -21.49 12.36 -4.65
C ARG A 19 -20.15 12.76 -4.04
N ILE A 20 -20.19 13.67 -3.09
CA ILE A 20 -19.00 14.28 -2.49
C ILE A 20 -19.00 14.04 -0.99
N ILE A 21 -17.91 13.43 -0.51
CA ILE A 21 -17.69 13.18 0.92
C ILE A 21 -16.50 14.04 1.36
N LYS A 22 -16.70 14.85 2.40
CA LYS A 22 -15.63 15.63 3.03
C LYS A 22 -14.91 14.79 4.08
N VAL A 23 -13.58 14.89 4.10
CA VAL A 23 -12.69 14.23 5.06
C VAL A 23 -11.54 15.17 5.45
N ASN A 24 -10.69 14.79 6.40
CA ASN A 24 -9.54 15.61 6.74
C ASN A 24 -8.55 15.66 5.57
N GLY A 25 -8.23 16.87 5.12
CA GLY A 25 -7.29 17.14 4.02
C GLY A 25 -7.92 17.22 2.63
N GLY A 26 -9.25 17.17 2.50
CA GLY A 26 -9.96 17.49 1.25
C GLY A 26 -11.27 16.70 1.06
N ILE A 27 -11.53 16.22 -0.17
CA ILE A 27 -12.77 15.50 -0.52
C ILE A 27 -12.55 14.19 -1.29
N ILE A 28 -13.54 13.33 -1.19
CA ILE A 28 -13.75 12.14 -2.01
C ILE A 28 -14.86 12.44 -3.00
N VAL A 29 -14.61 12.18 -4.28
CA VAL A 29 -15.66 12.18 -5.29
C VAL A 29 -15.97 10.74 -5.67
N LYS A 30 -17.22 10.32 -5.53
CA LYS A 30 -17.67 8.99 -5.96
C LYS A 30 -18.70 9.09 -7.06
N ASP A 31 -18.79 8.04 -7.87
CA ASP A 31 -19.93 7.79 -8.74
C ASP A 31 -21.16 7.56 -7.86
N ASP A 32 -22.24 8.27 -8.16
CA ASP A 32 -23.46 8.21 -7.36
C ASP A 32 -24.15 6.83 -7.47
N LYS A 33 -24.11 6.22 -8.66
CA LYS A 33 -24.82 4.97 -8.96
C LYS A 33 -24.02 3.72 -8.58
N GLU A 34 -22.70 3.74 -8.80
CA GLU A 34 -21.84 2.56 -8.59
C GLU A 34 -21.18 2.52 -7.20
N ASP A 35 -21.34 3.56 -6.36
CA ASP A 35 -20.59 3.77 -5.10
C ASP A 35 -19.07 3.60 -5.26
N LYS A 36 -18.58 3.87 -6.47
CA LYS A 36 -17.18 3.72 -6.83
C LYS A 36 -16.48 5.05 -6.65
N VAL A 37 -15.36 5.06 -5.92
CA VAL A 37 -14.53 6.27 -5.81
C VAL A 37 -13.90 6.59 -7.17
N LEU A 38 -14.10 7.84 -7.59
CA LEU A 38 -13.57 8.40 -8.84
C LEU A 38 -12.33 9.24 -8.58
N LEU A 39 -12.36 10.14 -7.59
CA LEU A 39 -11.28 11.10 -7.33
C LEU A 39 -11.03 11.32 -5.83
N TYR A 40 -9.79 11.70 -5.53
CA TYR A 40 -9.39 12.29 -4.26
C TYR A 40 -8.78 13.66 -4.52
N ILE A 41 -9.38 14.71 -3.98
CA ILE A 41 -8.98 16.10 -4.25
C ILE A 41 -8.58 16.75 -2.94
N GLY A 42 -7.35 17.25 -2.89
CA GLY A 42 -6.77 17.89 -1.71
C GLY A 42 -7.38 19.25 -1.44
N GLU A 43 -7.38 19.65 -0.17
CA GLU A 43 -7.85 20.97 0.27
C GLU A 43 -7.11 22.12 -0.43
N ASP A 44 -5.86 21.91 -0.85
CA ASP A 44 -5.07 22.88 -1.62
C ASP A 44 -5.60 23.16 -3.04
N LEU A 45 -6.63 22.43 -3.47
CA LEU A 45 -7.29 22.55 -4.77
C LEU A 45 -8.78 22.87 -4.66
N LEU A 46 -9.26 23.16 -3.45
CA LEU A 46 -10.66 23.43 -3.16
C LEU A 46 -10.80 24.83 -2.56
N ASN A 47 -11.91 25.48 -2.85
CA ASN A 47 -12.34 26.71 -2.18
C ASN A 47 -13.43 26.38 -1.15
N ASP A 48 -13.74 27.35 -0.28
CA ASP A 48 -14.76 27.17 0.78
C ASP A 48 -16.15 26.82 0.23
N SER A 49 -16.44 27.21 -1.01
CA SER A 49 -17.69 26.88 -1.71
C SER A 49 -17.90 25.37 -1.88
N ILE A 50 -16.83 24.56 -1.79
CA ILE A 50 -16.98 23.10 -1.86
C ILE A 50 -17.95 22.56 -0.80
N ASN A 51 -18.07 23.23 0.34
CA ASN A 51 -18.95 22.83 1.44
C ASN A 51 -20.44 22.88 1.05
N ASP A 52 -20.81 23.66 0.03
CA ASP A 52 -22.19 23.79 -0.44
C ASP A 52 -22.69 22.54 -1.19
N ILE A 53 -21.77 21.69 -1.63
CA ILE A 53 -22.06 20.47 -2.43
C ILE A 53 -21.57 19.18 -1.74
N VAL A 54 -21.27 19.24 -0.44
CA VAL A 54 -20.87 18.06 0.35
C VAL A 54 -22.12 17.30 0.81
N ASP A 55 -22.19 16.01 0.47
CA ASP A 55 -23.29 15.13 0.89
C ASP A 55 -23.06 14.54 2.29
N GLU A 56 -21.80 14.30 2.64
CA GLU A 56 -21.44 13.61 3.88
C GLU A 56 -20.09 14.10 4.41
N ILE A 57 -19.95 14.17 5.73
CA ILE A 57 -18.67 14.40 6.40
C ILE A 57 -18.28 13.11 7.10
N ARG A 58 -17.07 12.60 6.81
CA ARG A 58 -16.49 11.45 7.49
C ARG A 58 -15.17 11.82 8.14
N ASP A 59 -14.89 11.15 9.25
CA ASP A 59 -13.51 11.03 9.70
C ASP A 59 -12.70 10.30 8.60
N GLY A 60 -11.39 10.55 8.53
CA GLY A 60 -10.53 9.94 7.51
C GLY A 60 -9.56 10.92 6.91
N ILE A 61 -8.56 10.39 6.18
CA ILE A 61 -7.53 11.19 5.51
C ILE A 61 -7.48 10.74 4.05
N ILE A 62 -7.48 11.70 3.12
CA ILE A 62 -7.29 11.41 1.70
C ILE A 62 -5.84 11.56 1.26
N PHE A 63 -5.52 10.84 0.20
CA PHE A 63 -4.34 11.09 -0.61
C PHE A 63 -4.75 11.85 -1.85
N PRO A 64 -4.52 13.18 -1.90
CA PRO A 64 -4.89 13.94 -3.06
C PRO A 64 -4.13 13.42 -4.28
N GLN A 65 -4.87 13.18 -5.35
CA GLN A 65 -4.26 12.83 -6.63
C GLN A 65 -3.54 14.05 -7.20
N SER A 66 -2.60 13.80 -8.12
CA SER A 66 -1.90 14.91 -8.79
C SER A 66 -2.89 15.80 -9.54
N LYS A 67 -2.58 17.09 -9.68
CA LYS A 67 -3.41 18.05 -10.45
C LYS A 67 -3.73 17.52 -11.85
N GLU A 68 -2.73 16.91 -12.50
CA GLU A 68 -2.88 16.33 -13.84
C GLU A 68 -3.86 15.14 -13.84
N THR A 69 -3.78 14.25 -12.85
CA THR A 69 -4.70 13.12 -12.69
C THR A 69 -6.13 13.59 -12.42
N ILE A 70 -6.30 14.58 -11.55
CA ILE A 70 -7.60 15.16 -11.23
C ILE A 70 -8.25 15.72 -12.48
N LEU A 71 -7.52 16.58 -13.21
CA LEU A 71 -8.00 17.20 -14.44
C LEU A 71 -8.34 16.16 -15.52
N LYS A 72 -7.48 15.16 -15.76
CA LYS A 72 -7.75 14.10 -16.75
C LYS A 72 -9.01 13.31 -16.41
N THR A 73 -9.17 12.92 -15.15
CA THR A 73 -10.33 12.14 -14.71
C THR A 73 -11.62 12.98 -14.79
N LEU A 74 -11.59 14.26 -14.36
CA LEU A 74 -12.74 15.16 -14.53
C LEU A 74 -13.13 15.32 -15.99
N ARG A 75 -12.14 15.46 -16.88
CA ARG A 75 -12.36 15.52 -18.34
C ARG A 75 -13.02 14.25 -18.87
N GLU A 76 -12.55 13.08 -18.44
CA GLU A 76 -13.12 11.78 -18.82
C GLU A 76 -14.57 11.64 -18.34
N ILE A 77 -14.88 12.07 -17.11
CA ILE A 77 -16.24 12.04 -16.56
C ILE A 77 -17.17 12.97 -17.37
N LEU A 78 -16.72 14.18 -17.71
CA LEU A 78 -17.46 15.10 -18.56
C LEU A 78 -17.73 14.48 -19.95
N PHE A 79 -16.71 13.94 -20.62
CA PHE A 79 -16.89 13.31 -21.93
C PHE A 79 -17.81 12.08 -21.90
N LYS A 80 -17.71 11.24 -20.86
CA LYS A 80 -18.58 10.07 -20.68
C LYS A 80 -20.06 10.47 -20.60
N ASN A 81 -20.35 11.61 -19.96
CA ASN A 81 -21.71 12.04 -19.66
C ASN A 81 -22.26 13.11 -20.64
N ILE A 82 -21.47 13.59 -21.60
CA ILE A 82 -21.90 14.54 -22.65
C ILE A 82 -23.19 14.08 -23.36
N LYS A 83 -23.43 12.78 -23.53
CA LYS A 83 -24.60 12.30 -24.28
C LYS A 83 -25.92 12.40 -23.52
N GLN A 84 -25.91 12.76 -22.22
CA GLN A 84 -27.09 12.64 -21.35
C GLN A 84 -28.08 13.83 -21.45
N SER A 85 -27.73 14.99 -22.02
CA SER A 85 -28.70 16.09 -22.23
C SER A 85 -28.26 17.10 -23.31
N LYS A 86 -29.14 17.42 -24.29
CA LYS A 86 -28.86 18.44 -25.34
C LYS A 86 -28.63 19.86 -24.79
N VAL A 87 -29.18 20.18 -23.62
CA VAL A 87 -29.09 21.52 -23.01
C VAL A 87 -27.73 21.74 -22.34
N ILE A 88 -27.20 20.69 -21.70
CA ILE A 88 -26.01 20.77 -20.84
C ILE A 88 -24.75 20.30 -21.60
N GLN A 89 -24.91 19.65 -22.76
CA GLN A 89 -23.84 19.26 -23.69
C GLN A 89 -22.82 20.37 -23.95
N LYS A 90 -23.29 21.58 -24.21
CA LYS A 90 -22.43 22.73 -24.51
C LYS A 90 -21.57 23.10 -23.30
N GLU A 91 -22.15 23.06 -22.09
CA GLU A 91 -21.44 23.39 -20.85
C GLU A 91 -20.38 22.34 -20.52
N TYR A 92 -20.69 21.04 -20.68
CA TYR A 92 -19.73 19.97 -20.47
C TYR A 92 -18.55 20.07 -21.44
N PHE A 93 -18.83 20.38 -22.71
CA PHE A 93 -17.80 20.56 -23.72
C PHE A 93 -16.89 21.76 -23.42
N LEU A 94 -17.46 22.91 -23.03
CA LEU A 94 -16.68 24.10 -22.66
C LEU A 94 -15.80 23.85 -21.43
N LEU A 95 -16.32 23.13 -20.42
CA LEU A 95 -15.53 22.75 -19.24
C LEU A 95 -14.41 21.76 -19.61
N ALA A 96 -14.68 20.78 -20.48
CA ALA A 96 -13.66 19.84 -20.94
C ALA A 96 -12.56 20.54 -21.76
N GLN A 97 -12.91 21.51 -22.61
CA GLN A 97 -11.96 22.35 -23.32
C GLN A 97 -11.12 23.20 -22.35
N SER A 98 -11.74 23.79 -21.32
CA SER A 98 -11.02 24.55 -20.30
C SER A 98 -10.00 23.68 -19.54
N ILE A 99 -10.32 22.40 -19.33
CA ILE A 99 -9.37 21.42 -18.79
C ILE A 99 -8.23 21.14 -19.80
N GLU A 100 -8.54 20.96 -21.08
CA GLU A 100 -7.52 20.74 -22.11
C GLU A 100 -6.56 21.91 -22.24
N ASP A 101 -7.06 23.14 -22.21
CA ASP A 101 -6.21 24.34 -22.23
C ASP A 101 -5.31 24.40 -21.00
N LEU A 102 -5.81 24.04 -19.82
CA LEU A 102 -4.98 23.94 -18.62
C LEU A 102 -3.93 22.83 -18.72
N LEU A 103 -4.29 21.66 -19.25
CA LEU A 103 -3.36 20.55 -19.47
C LEU A 103 -2.28 20.90 -20.50
N ASN A 104 -2.65 21.59 -21.58
CA ASN A 104 -1.74 22.07 -22.63
C ASN A 104 -0.82 23.18 -22.10
N ASN A 105 -1.33 24.09 -21.27
CA ASN A 105 -0.50 25.10 -20.59
C ASN A 105 0.44 24.46 -19.56
N LEU A 106 0.01 23.37 -18.89
CA LEU A 106 0.87 22.58 -18.01
C LEU A 106 1.97 21.84 -18.79
N SER A 107 1.72 21.36 -20.01
CA SER A 107 2.75 20.76 -20.86
C SER A 107 3.71 21.80 -21.44
N LEU A 108 3.21 22.96 -21.88
CA LEU A 108 4.05 24.06 -22.36
C LEU A 108 4.97 24.63 -21.24
N GLN A 109 4.51 24.61 -19.98
CA GLN A 109 5.36 24.90 -18.83
C GLN A 109 6.43 23.82 -18.59
N LYS A 110 6.18 22.53 -18.90
CA LYS A 110 7.18 21.46 -18.79
C LYS A 110 8.30 21.60 -19.82
N ASP A 111 8.00 22.14 -21.01
CA ASP A 111 9.00 22.32 -22.09
C ASP A 111 9.87 23.57 -21.92
N ASN A 112 9.38 24.59 -21.19
CA ASN A 112 10.10 25.84 -20.89
C ASN A 112 10.67 25.92 -19.46
N LEU A 113 10.60 24.85 -18.69
CA LEU A 113 11.24 24.78 -17.38
C LEU A 113 12.76 24.69 -17.59
N PRO A 114 13.58 25.63 -17.08
CA PRO A 114 15.01 25.42 -17.08
C PRO A 114 15.28 24.10 -16.38
N LYS A 115 16.04 23.20 -17.03
CA LYS A 115 16.58 21.97 -16.45
C LYS A 115 17.55 22.33 -15.31
N THR A 116 17.05 22.93 -14.24
CA THR A 116 17.76 22.97 -12.98
C THR A 116 17.60 21.57 -12.41
N SER A 117 18.59 20.72 -12.65
CA SER A 117 18.82 19.55 -11.82
C SER A 117 19.09 20.08 -10.41
N GLN A 118 18.03 20.33 -9.63
CA GLN A 118 18.20 20.63 -8.21
C GLN A 118 18.93 19.43 -7.61
N LYS A 119 20.22 19.63 -7.30
CA LYS A 119 21.03 18.65 -6.57
C LYS A 119 20.28 18.30 -5.30
N ILE A 120 20.02 17.01 -5.11
CA ILE A 120 19.50 16.52 -3.84
C ILE A 120 20.61 16.79 -2.82
N PRO A 121 20.36 17.57 -1.76
CA PRO A 121 21.33 17.71 -0.68
C PRO A 121 21.67 16.33 -0.12
N ASN A 122 22.87 16.15 0.45
CA ASN A 122 23.24 14.85 1.00
C ASN A 122 22.24 14.45 2.09
N LEU A 123 21.52 13.34 1.88
CA LEU A 123 20.54 12.83 2.82
C LEU A 123 21.20 11.71 3.63
N ASN A 124 20.91 11.64 4.93
CA ASN A 124 21.46 10.65 5.85
C ASN A 124 20.87 9.24 5.64
N GLY A 125 20.68 8.80 4.40
CA GLY A 125 20.10 7.50 4.04
C GLY A 125 20.17 7.22 2.54
N LYS A 126 19.87 5.98 2.15
CA LYS A 126 19.82 5.55 0.76
C LYS A 126 18.46 5.89 0.15
N ILE A 127 18.44 6.67 -0.92
CA ILE A 127 17.23 6.92 -1.69
C ILE A 127 16.77 5.62 -2.35
N VAL A 128 15.56 5.18 -2.03
CA VAL A 128 14.96 3.97 -2.61
C VAL A 128 13.74 4.27 -3.47
N TYR A 129 13.09 5.41 -3.27
CA TYR A 129 11.99 5.89 -4.09
C TYR A 129 11.89 7.41 -3.98
N GLN A 130 11.41 8.08 -5.03
CA GLN A 130 11.14 9.51 -5.02
C GLN A 130 10.06 9.89 -6.01
N ILE A 131 9.34 10.98 -5.70
CA ILE A 131 8.40 11.67 -6.58
C ILE A 131 8.81 13.14 -6.60
N GLN A 132 8.81 13.76 -7.78
CA GLN A 132 9.16 15.17 -7.96
C GLN A 132 8.00 15.91 -8.62
N GLU A 133 7.63 17.04 -8.03
CA GLU A 133 6.63 17.98 -8.53
C GLU A 133 7.19 19.41 -8.47
N LYS A 134 7.50 20.01 -9.63
CA LYS A 134 8.07 21.37 -9.73
C LYS A 134 9.26 21.56 -8.77
N ASP A 135 9.05 22.33 -7.69
CA ASP A 135 10.04 22.70 -6.66
C ASP A 135 10.04 21.80 -5.42
N ARG A 136 9.18 20.78 -5.41
CA ARG A 136 8.97 19.85 -4.30
C ARG A 136 9.38 18.44 -4.71
N ARG A 137 10.09 17.74 -3.84
CA ARG A 137 10.43 16.33 -4.02
C ARG A 137 10.13 15.56 -2.73
N ILE A 138 9.33 14.50 -2.81
CA ILE A 138 9.15 13.55 -1.72
C ILE A 138 10.06 12.35 -1.96
N ILE A 139 10.86 11.99 -0.97
CA ILE A 139 11.93 11.00 -1.06
C ILE A 139 11.73 9.98 0.06
N LEU A 140 11.68 8.70 -0.30
CA LEU A 140 11.77 7.59 0.63
C LEU A 140 13.23 7.19 0.78
N LEU A 141 13.71 7.24 2.02
CA LEU A 141 15.04 6.82 2.43
C LEU A 141 14.96 5.49 3.17
N LYS A 142 15.90 4.61 2.86
CA LYS A 142 16.21 3.39 3.60
C LYS A 142 17.54 3.57 4.34
N ASP A 143 17.71 2.85 5.44
CA ASP A 143 18.93 2.88 6.27
C ASP A 143 19.22 4.32 6.74
N PHE A 144 18.14 5.06 7.06
CA PHE A 144 18.24 6.41 7.58
C PHE A 144 18.99 6.36 8.92
N LYS A 145 19.93 7.29 9.13
CA LYS A 145 20.66 7.42 10.39
C LYS A 145 19.91 8.40 11.28
N PRO A 146 19.06 7.93 12.22
CA PRO A 146 18.42 8.82 13.18
C PRO A 146 19.47 9.54 14.00
N THR A 147 19.16 10.77 14.40
CA THR A 147 20.04 11.58 15.27
C THR A 147 20.13 11.00 16.67
N ASP A 148 19.09 10.31 17.13
CA ASP A 148 19.02 9.71 18.46
C ASP A 148 19.43 8.23 18.43
N ARG A 149 20.32 7.84 19.35
CA ARG A 149 20.70 6.43 19.51
C ARG A 149 19.67 5.69 20.35
N ILE A 150 18.83 4.90 19.70
CA ILE A 150 17.86 4.04 20.38
C ILE A 150 18.42 2.61 20.48
N TYR A 151 18.96 2.26 21.64
CA TYR A 151 19.68 1.00 21.84
C TYR A 151 18.80 -0.25 21.86
N TYR A 152 17.49 -0.13 22.15
CA TYR A 152 16.61 -1.28 22.32
C TYR A 152 16.00 -1.80 21.00
N GLU A 153 15.93 -0.99 19.95
CA GLU A 153 15.29 -1.38 18.70
C GLU A 153 16.02 -2.50 17.98
N ALA A 154 17.36 -2.42 17.92
CA ALA A 154 18.16 -3.42 17.22
C ALA A 154 17.98 -4.82 17.84
N PRO A 155 18.15 -5.03 19.16
CA PRO A 155 17.86 -6.32 19.80
C PRO A 155 16.41 -6.80 19.61
N MET A 156 15.44 -5.88 19.67
CA MET A 156 14.02 -6.23 19.50
C MET A 156 13.73 -6.75 18.09
N ILE A 157 14.31 -6.12 17.06
CA ILE A 157 14.19 -6.56 15.66
C ILE A 157 14.92 -7.87 15.43
N GLU A 158 16.13 -8.06 15.96
CA GLU A 158 16.87 -9.31 15.81
C GLU A 158 16.14 -10.51 16.43
N ASN A 159 15.45 -10.31 17.55
CA ASN A 159 14.63 -11.38 18.13
C ASN A 159 13.32 -11.60 17.36
N LEU A 160 12.68 -10.54 16.87
CA LEU A 160 11.49 -10.68 16.03
C LEU A 160 11.81 -11.47 14.75
N LYS A 161 12.98 -11.24 14.13
CA LYS A 161 13.44 -11.99 12.95
C LYS A 161 13.46 -13.51 13.16
N LYS A 162 13.62 -13.99 14.40
CA LYS A 162 13.60 -15.43 14.74
C LYS A 162 12.20 -16.06 14.64
N LEU A 163 11.14 -15.24 14.73
CA LEU A 163 9.74 -15.65 14.54
C LEU A 163 9.20 -15.23 13.17
N TRP A 164 9.94 -14.36 12.47
CA TRP A 164 9.54 -13.78 11.21
C TRP A 164 9.70 -14.79 10.08
N ARG A 165 8.58 -15.19 9.48
CA ARG A 165 8.56 -16.10 8.31
C ARG A 165 8.49 -15.36 6.98
N GLY A 166 8.39 -14.04 7.03
CA GLY A 166 8.31 -13.18 5.85
C GLY A 166 9.69 -12.85 5.27
N LYS A 167 9.69 -11.97 4.25
CA LYS A 167 10.92 -11.39 3.70
C LYS A 167 11.61 -10.48 4.72
N THR A 168 12.87 -10.14 4.49
CA THR A 168 13.72 -9.37 5.41
C THR A 168 13.03 -8.16 6.04
N ILE A 169 13.11 -8.05 7.37
CA ILE A 169 12.74 -6.85 8.11
C ILE A 169 13.85 -5.80 7.93
N HIS A 170 13.48 -4.64 7.41
CA HIS A 170 14.37 -3.51 7.22
C HIS A 170 14.11 -2.43 8.28
N ARG A 171 15.18 -1.78 8.75
CA ARG A 171 15.11 -0.75 9.79
C ARG A 171 15.24 0.66 9.21
N ASN A 172 14.78 1.63 9.96
CA ASN A 172 15.02 3.07 9.76
C ASN A 172 14.64 3.55 8.35
N PHE A 173 13.34 3.61 8.07
CA PHE A 173 12.83 4.30 6.89
C PHE A 173 12.49 5.73 7.24
N ALA A 174 12.80 6.66 6.34
CA ALA A 174 12.39 8.04 6.49
C ALA A 174 11.72 8.55 5.22
N ILE A 175 10.69 9.37 5.39
CA ILE A 175 10.10 10.15 4.31
C ILE A 175 10.56 11.58 4.48
N VAL A 176 11.16 12.10 3.43
CA VAL A 176 11.76 13.43 3.42
C VAL A 176 11.14 14.24 2.30
N GLU A 177 10.81 15.49 2.61
CA GLU A 177 10.41 16.48 1.65
C GLU A 177 11.56 17.46 1.40
N VAL A 178 11.85 17.70 0.13
CA VAL A 178 12.80 18.71 -0.29
C VAL A 178 12.05 19.80 -1.04
N ILE A 179 12.07 21.03 -0.50
CA ILE A 179 11.50 22.22 -1.15
C ILE A 179 12.61 23.25 -1.28
N LYS A 180 12.96 23.65 -2.52
CA LYS A 180 13.99 24.67 -2.78
C LYS A 180 15.28 24.44 -1.95
N GLN A 181 15.77 23.18 -1.95
CA GLN A 181 16.94 22.69 -1.19
C GLN A 181 16.80 22.58 0.34
N LYS A 182 15.70 23.05 0.95
CA LYS A 182 15.42 22.78 2.37
C LYS A 182 14.88 21.36 2.53
N VAL A 183 15.41 20.64 3.51
CA VAL A 183 15.10 19.24 3.79
C VAL A 183 14.24 19.16 5.05
N ASN A 184 13.03 18.66 4.91
CA ASN A 184 12.09 18.43 6.00
C ASN A 184 11.87 16.93 6.18
N ILE A 185 12.16 16.39 7.36
CA ILE A 185 11.82 15.00 7.69
C ILE A 185 10.33 14.97 8.03
N LEU A 186 9.54 14.33 7.18
CA LEU A 186 8.10 14.22 7.35
C LEU A 186 7.72 13.09 8.31
N CYS A 187 8.44 11.98 8.25
CA CYS A 187 8.16 10.78 9.02
C CYS A 187 9.38 9.87 9.10
N GLU A 188 9.49 9.15 10.21
CA GLU A 188 10.41 8.02 10.39
C GLU A 188 9.57 6.80 10.77
N PHE A 189 9.93 5.64 10.23
CA PHE A 189 9.40 4.34 10.60
C PHE A 189 10.54 3.47 11.10
N ASP A 190 10.42 2.97 12.33
CA ASP A 190 11.49 2.27 13.03
C ASP A 190 11.87 0.97 12.30
N ALA A 191 10.87 0.25 11.80
CA ALA A 191 11.08 -0.87 10.89
C ALA A 191 9.90 -1.11 9.94
N ILE A 192 10.18 -1.82 8.85
CA ILE A 192 9.18 -2.40 7.96
C ILE A 192 9.53 -3.86 7.66
N GLY A 193 8.53 -4.70 7.45
CA GLY A 193 8.71 -6.08 7.02
C GLY A 193 7.56 -6.50 6.11
N VAL A 194 7.81 -7.45 5.21
CA VAL A 194 6.76 -8.06 4.40
C VAL A 194 6.53 -9.50 4.87
N LEU A 195 5.30 -9.80 5.29
CA LEU A 195 4.85 -11.13 5.69
C LEU A 195 3.75 -11.56 4.73
N ASP A 196 3.99 -12.61 3.94
CA ASP A 196 3.11 -13.02 2.83
C ASP A 196 2.81 -11.83 1.89
N ASP A 197 1.55 -11.42 1.81
CA ASP A 197 1.06 -10.27 1.04
C ASP A 197 0.84 -9.01 1.90
N ILE A 198 1.50 -8.91 3.05
CA ILE A 198 1.25 -7.86 4.06
C ILE A 198 2.48 -7.05 4.34
N LEU A 199 2.37 -5.73 4.17
CA LEU A 199 3.36 -4.78 4.65
C LEU A 199 3.11 -4.47 6.14
N CYS A 200 3.98 -4.95 6.99
CA CYS A 200 4.01 -4.60 8.41
C CYS A 200 4.92 -3.39 8.64
N ILE A 201 4.38 -2.32 9.23
CA ILE A 201 5.13 -1.10 9.59
C ILE A 201 5.16 -1.00 11.11
N PHE A 202 6.36 -0.90 11.67
CA PHE A 202 6.61 -0.96 13.10
C PHE A 202 6.94 0.41 13.67
N GLU A 203 6.26 0.74 14.76
CA GLU A 203 6.70 1.71 15.76
C GLU A 203 7.23 0.91 16.96
N ILE A 204 8.50 1.09 17.30
CA ILE A 204 9.16 0.40 18.40
C ILE A 204 9.34 1.38 19.54
N LYS A 205 8.90 0.99 20.73
CA LYS A 205 8.96 1.85 21.92
C LYS A 205 9.35 1.05 23.14
N ASN A 206 10.03 1.70 24.08
CA ASN A 206 10.31 1.08 25.39
C ASN A 206 8.99 0.84 26.16
N LYS A 207 8.36 1.93 26.60
CA LYS A 207 7.06 1.94 27.31
C LYS A 207 6.14 3.09 26.87
N GLN A 208 6.68 4.13 26.25
CA GLN A 208 5.96 5.37 25.97
C GLN A 208 5.00 5.22 24.79
N THR A 209 3.72 5.51 25.04
CA THR A 209 2.65 5.43 24.02
C THR A 209 2.09 6.81 23.62
N LYS A 210 2.59 7.90 24.22
CA LYS A 210 2.13 9.28 23.93
C LYS A 210 2.21 9.65 22.43
N ASN A 211 3.18 9.10 21.70
CA ASN A 211 3.40 9.41 20.29
C ASN A 211 2.63 8.48 19.32
N VAL A 212 1.89 7.50 19.83
CA VAL A 212 1.15 6.53 19.01
C VAL A 212 0.12 7.20 18.08
N PRO A 213 -0.63 8.25 18.50
CA PRO A 213 -1.50 8.97 17.57
C PRO A 213 -0.74 9.57 16.38
N ARG A 214 0.47 10.09 16.61
CA ARG A 214 1.35 10.61 15.56
C ARG A 214 1.87 9.51 14.65
N PHE A 215 2.24 8.36 15.21
CA PHE A 215 2.61 7.18 14.42
C PHE A 215 1.46 6.75 13.51
N LEU A 216 0.23 6.64 14.02
CA LEU A 216 -0.92 6.25 13.19
C LEU A 216 -1.21 7.27 12.10
N PHE A 217 -1.18 8.56 12.42
CA PHE A 217 -1.30 9.62 11.41
C PHE A 217 -0.24 9.46 10.32
N ASN A 218 1.02 9.27 10.71
CA ASN A 218 2.12 9.07 9.80
C ASN A 218 1.99 7.78 8.97
N PHE A 219 1.60 6.67 9.59
CA PHE A 219 1.31 5.41 8.91
C PHE A 219 0.28 5.63 7.81
N PHE A 220 -0.86 6.21 8.17
CA PHE A 220 -1.95 6.51 7.23
C PHE A 220 -1.62 7.60 6.22
N LYS A 221 -0.53 8.35 6.38
CA LYS A 221 -0.10 9.41 5.44
C LYS A 221 1.10 9.01 4.57
N TYR A 222 1.91 8.06 5.01
CA TYR A 222 3.23 7.84 4.42
C TYR A 222 3.50 6.38 4.04
N ALA A 223 2.71 5.42 4.52
CA ALA A 223 2.78 4.03 4.05
C ALA A 223 2.68 3.86 2.52
N PRO A 224 1.88 4.65 1.76
CA PRO A 224 1.79 4.49 0.31
C PRO A 224 3.12 4.68 -0.44
N TYR A 225 4.02 5.53 0.03
CA TYR A 225 5.34 5.69 -0.61
C TYR A 225 6.17 4.40 -0.49
N ILE A 226 6.03 3.69 0.63
CA ILE A 226 6.66 2.38 0.83
C ILE A 226 5.98 1.33 -0.07
N LEU A 227 4.64 1.36 -0.18
CA LEU A 227 3.91 0.46 -1.07
C LEU A 227 4.32 0.64 -2.54
N GLU A 228 4.39 1.87 -3.02
CA GLU A 228 4.82 2.16 -4.40
C GLU A 228 6.26 1.72 -4.67
N TRP A 229 7.15 1.89 -3.69
CA TRP A 229 8.50 1.34 -3.76
C TRP A 229 8.48 -0.20 -3.85
N LEU A 230 7.72 -0.87 -2.97
CA LEU A 230 7.61 -2.33 -2.94
C LEU A 230 6.99 -2.88 -4.24
N LYS A 231 5.94 -2.25 -4.77
CA LYS A 231 5.32 -2.59 -6.07
C LYS A 231 6.32 -2.51 -7.21
N LYS A 232 7.13 -1.43 -7.27
CA LYS A 232 8.21 -1.28 -8.27
C LYS A 232 9.28 -2.38 -8.17
N ASN A 233 9.42 -2.99 -7.00
CA ASN A 233 10.31 -4.11 -6.74
C ASN A 233 9.58 -5.47 -6.80
N GLN A 234 8.43 -5.54 -7.49
CA GLN A 234 7.67 -6.76 -7.76
C GLN A 234 7.13 -7.47 -6.49
N TYR A 235 6.93 -6.73 -5.39
CA TYR A 235 6.22 -7.27 -4.23
C TYR A 235 4.71 -7.18 -4.47
N LYS A 236 4.01 -8.31 -4.31
CA LYS A 236 2.55 -8.36 -4.28
C LYS A 236 2.06 -8.11 -2.86
N ILE A 237 1.75 -6.86 -2.56
CA ILE A 237 1.17 -6.46 -1.27
C ILE A 237 -0.35 -6.32 -1.46
N ASN A 238 -1.15 -6.95 -0.61
CA ASN A 238 -2.61 -6.81 -0.57
C ASN A 238 -3.08 -6.15 0.73
N TYR A 239 -2.25 -6.12 1.77
CA TYR A 239 -2.60 -5.54 3.06
C TYR A 239 -1.44 -4.76 3.69
N VAL A 240 -1.78 -3.86 4.60
CA VAL A 240 -0.83 -3.12 5.44
C VAL A 240 -1.24 -3.23 6.90
N ALA A 241 -0.28 -3.44 7.79
CA ALA A 241 -0.50 -3.60 9.21
C ALA A 241 0.36 -2.60 10.00
N PRO A 242 -0.24 -1.66 10.75
CA PRO A 242 0.49 -0.87 11.73
C PRO A 242 0.73 -1.74 12.98
N ILE A 243 1.97 -1.76 13.45
CA ILE A 243 2.41 -2.57 14.59
C ILE A 243 3.11 -1.68 15.61
N LEU A 244 2.57 -1.62 16.82
CA LEU A 244 3.27 -1.05 17.98
C LEU A 244 3.99 -2.18 18.70
N TYR A 245 5.32 -2.14 18.67
CA TYR A 245 6.19 -3.12 19.28
C TYR A 245 6.80 -2.57 20.57
N LEU A 246 6.29 -3.04 21.72
CA LEU A 246 6.66 -2.53 23.04
C LEU A 246 7.69 -3.44 23.74
N ARG A 247 8.75 -2.83 24.29
CA ARG A 247 9.70 -3.54 25.14
C ARG A 247 9.09 -3.95 26.47
N GLU A 248 8.36 -3.03 27.10
CA GLU A 248 7.71 -3.22 28.40
C GLU A 248 6.20 -3.41 28.25
N LYS A 249 5.62 -4.21 29.14
CA LYS A 249 4.17 -4.40 29.18
C LYS A 249 3.47 -3.11 29.63
N THR A 250 2.38 -2.77 28.96
CA THR A 250 1.54 -1.60 29.27
C THR A 250 0.07 -1.95 29.05
N ASP A 251 -0.84 -1.26 29.72
CA ASP A 251 -2.29 -1.43 29.55
C ASP A 251 -2.83 -0.68 28.32
N TYR A 252 -1.95 -0.28 27.40
CA TYR A 252 -2.33 0.46 26.21
C TYR A 252 -3.13 -0.45 25.27
N LYS A 253 -4.28 0.05 24.80
CA LYS A 253 -5.13 -0.61 23.81
C LYS A 253 -5.50 0.38 22.73
N ASN A 254 -5.45 -0.05 21.47
CA ASN A 254 -5.86 0.76 20.34
C ASN A 254 -6.44 -0.14 19.24
N ILE A 255 -7.68 0.12 18.84
CA ILE A 255 -8.39 -0.69 17.86
C ILE A 255 -7.84 -0.55 16.42
N LYS A 256 -6.95 0.43 16.18
CA LYS A 256 -6.40 0.75 14.87
C LYS A 256 -5.02 0.15 14.61
N LEU A 257 -4.40 -0.54 15.57
CA LEU A 257 -3.08 -1.17 15.38
C LEU A 257 -2.89 -2.46 16.16
N ASN A 258 -1.94 -3.27 15.70
CA ASN A 258 -1.51 -4.49 16.37
C ASN A 258 -0.51 -4.13 17.47
N ILE A 259 -0.72 -4.63 18.68
CA ILE A 259 0.22 -4.45 19.79
C ILE A 259 0.93 -5.76 20.02
N ILE A 260 2.26 -5.72 19.96
CA ILE A 260 3.11 -6.87 20.26
C ILE A 260 4.10 -6.50 21.35
N TYR A 261 4.40 -7.43 22.25
CA TYR A 261 5.33 -7.19 23.34
C TYR A 261 6.60 -8.03 23.20
N TYR A 262 7.72 -7.45 23.61
CA TYR A 262 9.03 -8.09 23.51
C TYR A 262 9.16 -9.36 24.34
N HIS A 263 8.57 -9.38 25.54
CA HIS A 263 8.56 -10.58 26.37
C HIS A 263 7.84 -11.75 25.67
N ASP A 264 6.74 -11.48 24.95
CA ASP A 264 6.03 -12.52 24.19
C ASP A 264 6.88 -13.09 23.05
N ILE A 265 7.68 -12.24 22.38
CA ILE A 265 8.65 -12.68 21.36
C ILE A 265 9.78 -13.52 21.95
N LEU A 266 10.33 -13.11 23.09
CA LEU A 266 11.39 -13.86 23.79
C LEU A 266 10.90 -15.25 24.23
N GLU A 267 9.66 -15.31 24.72
CA GLU A 267 8.99 -16.55 25.16
C GLU A 267 8.47 -17.39 23.98
N ASN A 268 8.61 -16.91 22.73
CA ASN A 268 8.09 -17.53 21.52
C ASN A 268 6.58 -17.80 21.58
N LYS A 269 5.83 -16.92 22.26
CA LYS A 269 4.37 -16.97 22.27
C LYS A 269 3.83 -16.69 20.88
N GLU A 270 2.59 -17.13 20.70
CA GLU A 270 1.82 -16.83 19.51
C GLU A 270 1.54 -15.34 19.39
N ILE A 271 2.01 -14.72 18.30
CA ILE A 271 1.75 -13.30 18.03
C ILE A 271 0.69 -13.22 16.95
N LYS A 272 -0.43 -12.57 17.28
CA LYS A 272 -1.53 -12.35 16.35
C LYS A 272 -1.44 -10.96 15.73
N ILE A 273 -1.31 -10.91 14.41
CA ILE A 273 -1.52 -9.70 13.61
C ILE A 273 -2.91 -9.85 13.02
N ASN A 274 -3.85 -9.05 13.51
CA ASN A 274 -5.26 -9.13 13.12
C ASN A 274 -5.86 -7.81 12.65
N ILE A 275 -5.19 -6.68 12.86
CA ILE A 275 -5.64 -5.38 12.37
C ILE A 275 -4.91 -5.11 11.06
N LEU A 276 -5.60 -5.38 9.95
CA LEU A 276 -5.11 -5.16 8.60
C LEU A 276 -5.94 -4.10 7.89
N TYR A 277 -5.28 -3.35 7.01
CA TYR A 277 -5.91 -2.42 6.07
C TYR A 277 -5.62 -2.90 4.66
N GLN A 278 -6.63 -2.92 3.79
CA GLN A 278 -6.42 -3.30 2.40
C GLN A 278 -5.45 -2.34 1.71
N ASN A 279 -4.52 -2.90 0.93
CA ASN A 279 -3.69 -2.15 0.00
C ASN A 279 -4.61 -1.53 -1.05
N PHE A 280 -4.50 -0.22 -1.26
CA PHE A 280 -5.12 0.39 -2.41
C PHE A 280 -4.26 1.49 -3.00
N ASP A 281 -4.37 1.59 -4.32
CA ASP A 281 -3.84 2.60 -5.22
C ASP A 281 -4.33 4.02 -4.88
N GLY A 282 -3.90 4.55 -3.72
CA GLY A 282 -4.25 5.90 -3.27
C GLY A 282 -5.65 6.05 -2.68
N ARG A 283 -6.30 4.96 -2.22
CA ARG A 283 -7.63 5.03 -1.57
C ARG A 283 -7.52 5.12 -0.05
N ILE A 284 -8.46 5.88 0.53
CA ILE A 284 -8.58 6.15 1.98
C ILE A 284 -8.52 4.88 2.80
N PHE A 285 -7.70 4.88 3.85
CA PHE A 285 -7.49 3.76 4.77
C PHE A 285 -8.75 3.32 5.55
N GLU A 286 -9.88 3.99 5.39
CA GLU A 286 -11.11 3.70 6.14
C GLU A 286 -12.01 2.65 5.51
N SER A 287 -11.80 2.28 4.25
CA SER A 287 -12.61 1.21 3.64
C SER A 287 -12.01 -0.15 3.93
N GLY A 288 -12.25 -0.65 5.15
CA GLY A 288 -12.16 -2.07 5.47
C GLY A 288 -10.96 -2.43 6.34
N LYS A 289 -11.02 -2.08 7.63
CA LYS A 289 -10.30 -2.85 8.64
C LYS A 289 -10.72 -4.32 8.50
N ILE A 290 -9.79 -5.18 8.14
CA ILE A 290 -10.01 -6.62 8.07
C ILE A 290 -9.41 -7.25 9.29
N LEU A 291 -10.24 -8.03 9.98
CA LEU A 291 -9.80 -8.95 11.02
C LEU A 291 -9.41 -10.27 10.36
N LYS A 292 -8.11 -10.48 10.17
CA LYS A 292 -7.53 -11.75 9.69
C LYS A 292 -6.45 -12.15 10.66
N ASP A 293 -6.63 -13.25 11.38
CA ASP A 293 -5.64 -13.73 12.34
C ASP A 293 -4.42 -14.30 11.61
N ILE A 294 -3.29 -13.62 11.73
CA ILE A 294 -2.00 -14.09 11.25
C ILE A 294 -1.10 -14.35 12.44
N VAL A 295 -0.61 -15.58 12.50
CA VAL A 295 0.08 -16.13 13.65
C VAL A 295 1.57 -16.25 13.36
N LEU A 296 2.39 -15.49 14.09
CA LEU A 296 3.84 -15.68 14.12
C LEU A 296 4.21 -16.60 15.29
N THR A 297 4.78 -17.75 14.97
CA THR A 297 5.32 -18.73 15.94
C THR A 297 6.59 -19.38 15.41
N LYS A 298 7.39 -19.96 16.30
CA LYS A 298 8.58 -20.75 15.91
C LYS A 298 8.23 -22.14 15.35
N LYS A 299 7.11 -22.72 15.79
CA LYS A 299 6.65 -24.05 15.36
C LYS A 299 5.75 -23.93 14.14
N SER A 300 6.03 -24.66 13.07
CA SER A 300 5.02 -24.99 12.07
C SER A 300 3.77 -25.47 12.80
N VAL A 301 2.63 -24.84 12.56
CA VAL A 301 1.36 -25.35 13.09
C VAL A 301 1.13 -26.68 12.39
N GLU A 302 1.49 -27.77 13.04
CA GLU A 302 0.88 -29.06 12.73
C GLU A 302 -0.62 -28.85 12.96
N SER A 303 -1.40 -29.03 11.90
CA SER A 303 -2.84 -29.03 11.93
C SER A 303 -3.30 -30.15 12.85
N VAL A 304 -3.44 -29.84 14.15
CA VAL A 304 -4.23 -30.66 15.07
C VAL A 304 -5.67 -30.48 14.63
N SER A 305 -6.12 -31.45 13.83
CA SER A 305 -7.50 -31.69 13.49
C SER A 305 -8.30 -31.97 14.77
N LYS A 306 -8.78 -30.91 15.42
CA LYS A 306 -9.95 -31.01 16.30
C LYS A 306 -11.16 -30.54 15.52
N LYS A 307 -11.94 -31.53 15.10
CA LYS A 307 -13.30 -31.40 14.60
C LYS A 307 -14.10 -30.49 15.54
N GLU A 308 -14.53 -29.34 15.05
CA GLU A 308 -15.81 -28.75 15.46
C GLU A 308 -16.44 -28.07 14.24
N LYS A 309 -17.75 -28.28 14.14
CA LYS A 309 -18.55 -28.25 12.92
C LYS A 309 -18.89 -26.83 12.45
N ASP A 310 -18.89 -26.67 11.13
CA ASP A 310 -19.75 -25.84 10.28
C ASP A 310 -20.12 -24.42 10.72
N ASN A 311 -19.72 -23.42 9.90
CA ASN A 311 -20.59 -22.99 8.80
C ASN A 311 -19.95 -21.92 7.88
N ASN A 312 -19.84 -22.29 6.60
CA ASN A 312 -19.91 -21.46 5.37
C ASN A 312 -19.09 -20.16 5.27
N LYS A 313 -18.01 -20.22 4.46
CA LYS A 313 -17.71 -19.23 3.38
C LYS A 313 -16.64 -19.79 2.42
N LYS A 314 -16.90 -19.68 1.12
CA LYS A 314 -16.11 -20.21 -0.01
C LYS A 314 -14.60 -19.93 0.11
N GLU A 315 -13.79 -20.98 0.17
CA GLU A 315 -12.33 -20.93 0.14
C GLU A 315 -11.80 -20.98 -1.31
N ASN A 316 -10.77 -20.17 -1.59
CA ASN A 316 -9.87 -20.37 -2.72
C ASN A 316 -8.78 -21.32 -2.23
N ASP A 317 -8.89 -22.61 -2.58
CA ASP A 317 -8.02 -23.67 -2.07
C ASP A 317 -6.65 -23.66 -2.77
N ASN A 318 -5.70 -22.88 -2.24
CA ASN A 318 -4.29 -23.20 -2.44
C ASN A 318 -3.89 -24.29 -1.43
N ILE A 319 -3.65 -25.51 -1.92
CA ILE A 319 -3.17 -26.61 -1.10
C ILE A 319 -1.66 -26.48 -0.94
N VAL A 320 -1.20 -26.27 0.30
CA VAL A 320 0.23 -26.28 0.64
C VAL A 320 0.67 -27.72 0.91
N LEU A 321 1.64 -28.21 0.14
CA LEU A 321 2.19 -29.56 0.27
C LEU A 321 3.64 -29.51 0.75
N ASN A 322 3.98 -30.27 1.78
CA ASN A 322 5.37 -30.52 2.16
C ASN A 322 5.89 -31.75 1.40
N ILE A 323 6.85 -31.54 0.51
CA ILE A 323 7.43 -32.59 -0.33
C ILE A 323 8.87 -32.85 0.12
N SER A 324 9.19 -34.11 0.42
CA SER A 324 10.55 -34.54 0.76
C SER A 324 11.27 -35.10 -0.46
N PHE A 325 12.48 -34.63 -0.72
CA PHE A 325 13.35 -35.17 -1.77
C PHE A 325 14.57 -35.87 -1.16
N PRO A 326 15.10 -36.91 -1.83
CA PRO A 326 16.46 -37.38 -1.58
C PRO A 326 17.45 -36.21 -1.71
N LYS A 327 18.43 -36.16 -0.80
CA LYS A 327 19.33 -35.01 -0.65
C LYS A 327 20.07 -34.65 -1.95
N ASN A 328 20.56 -35.66 -2.68
CA ASN A 328 21.22 -35.48 -3.97
C ASN A 328 20.29 -34.81 -5.00
N CYS A 329 19.04 -35.27 -5.12
CA CYS A 329 18.08 -34.66 -6.05
C CYS A 329 17.76 -33.21 -5.69
N TYR A 330 17.72 -32.87 -4.40
CA TYR A 330 17.47 -31.49 -3.99
C TYR A 330 18.65 -30.55 -4.29
N GLU A 331 19.88 -31.03 -4.16
CA GLU A 331 21.07 -30.25 -4.56
C GLU A 331 21.13 -30.04 -6.08
N ASP A 332 20.72 -31.02 -6.89
CA ASP A 332 20.60 -30.87 -8.34
C ASP A 332 19.56 -29.80 -8.71
N ILE A 333 18.41 -29.78 -8.03
CA ILE A 333 17.37 -28.75 -8.20
C ILE A 333 17.92 -27.36 -7.87
N LYS A 334 18.60 -27.23 -6.73
CA LYS A 334 19.24 -25.96 -6.34
C LYS A 334 20.26 -25.49 -7.37
N THR A 335 21.05 -26.40 -7.91
CA THR A 335 22.05 -26.09 -8.93
C THR A 335 21.37 -25.52 -10.18
N MET A 336 20.29 -26.14 -10.65
CA MET A 336 19.52 -25.64 -11.81
C MET A 336 18.87 -24.26 -11.57
N VAL A 337 18.47 -23.96 -10.32
CA VAL A 337 17.96 -22.63 -9.94
C VAL A 337 19.09 -21.60 -9.93
N VAL A 338 20.26 -21.95 -9.38
CA VAL A 338 21.45 -21.08 -9.35
C VAL A 338 21.98 -20.79 -10.75
N GLU A 339 21.97 -21.78 -11.64
CA GLU A 339 22.36 -21.64 -13.05
C GLU A 339 21.32 -20.88 -13.91
N GLY A 340 20.17 -20.54 -13.32
CA GLY A 340 19.15 -19.71 -13.96
C GLY A 340 18.19 -20.44 -14.89
N PHE A 341 18.17 -21.78 -14.88
CA PHE A 341 17.20 -22.55 -15.64
C PHE A 341 15.77 -22.44 -15.08
N PHE A 342 15.63 -22.16 -13.78
CA PHE A 342 14.35 -21.96 -13.09
C PHE A 342 14.44 -20.77 -12.12
N GLN A 343 13.33 -20.06 -11.90
CA GLN A 343 13.32 -18.86 -11.05
C GLN A 343 13.29 -19.16 -9.55
N SER A 344 12.89 -20.38 -9.17
CA SER A 344 12.87 -20.89 -7.80
C SER A 344 12.72 -22.42 -7.78
N GLU A 345 12.92 -23.05 -6.62
CA GLU A 345 12.63 -24.48 -6.45
C GLU A 345 11.14 -24.79 -6.64
N GLU A 346 10.25 -23.85 -6.32
CA GLU A 346 8.81 -23.99 -6.55
C GLU A 346 8.47 -23.97 -8.06
N ASP A 347 9.12 -23.08 -8.82
CA ASP A 347 9.01 -23.02 -10.28
C ASP A 347 9.47 -24.33 -10.92
N PHE A 348 10.58 -24.91 -10.43
CA PHE A 348 11.02 -26.24 -10.82
C PHE A 348 9.97 -27.32 -10.51
N ILE A 349 9.39 -27.33 -9.30
CA ILE A 349 8.38 -28.34 -8.92
C ILE A 349 7.13 -28.23 -9.80
N ILE A 350 6.65 -27.01 -10.05
CA ILE A 350 5.51 -26.76 -10.94
C ILE A 350 5.83 -27.25 -12.36
N PHE A 351 7.02 -26.94 -12.88
CA PHE A 351 7.48 -27.40 -14.18
C PHE A 351 7.56 -28.93 -14.24
N ALA A 352 8.16 -29.58 -13.23
CA ALA A 352 8.34 -31.02 -13.17
C ALA A 352 6.99 -31.75 -13.09
N VAL A 353 6.06 -31.29 -12.25
CA VAL A 353 4.72 -31.87 -12.12
C VAL A 353 3.92 -31.71 -13.41
N LYS A 354 3.95 -30.53 -14.04
CA LYS A 354 3.25 -30.31 -15.31
C LYS A 354 3.80 -31.18 -16.43
N ASN A 355 5.13 -31.29 -16.54
CA ASN A 355 5.77 -32.15 -17.54
C ASN A 355 5.50 -33.63 -17.28
N MET A 356 5.59 -34.09 -16.03
CA MET A 356 5.24 -35.45 -15.65
C MET A 356 3.79 -35.78 -16.03
N LEU A 357 2.85 -34.89 -15.75
CA LEU A 357 1.44 -35.07 -16.13
C LEU A 357 1.26 -35.09 -17.65
N ASN A 358 2.00 -34.29 -18.40
CA ASN A 358 1.97 -34.28 -19.86
C ASN A 358 2.56 -35.55 -20.49
N ILE A 359 3.50 -36.22 -19.81
CA ILE A 359 4.08 -37.50 -20.23
C ILE A 359 3.18 -38.68 -19.84
N ILE A 360 2.62 -38.66 -18.62
CA ILE A 360 1.78 -39.76 -18.09
C ILE A 360 0.38 -39.79 -18.76
N LYS A 361 -0.19 -38.63 -19.11
CA LYS A 361 -1.52 -38.56 -19.74
C LYS A 361 -1.62 -39.35 -21.06
N PRO A 362 -0.70 -39.21 -22.02
CA PRO A 362 -0.68 -40.03 -23.24
C PRO A 362 -0.42 -41.53 -22.97
N LEU A 363 0.47 -41.86 -22.03
CA LEU A 363 0.79 -43.26 -21.69
C LEU A 363 -0.40 -44.02 -21.08
N LYS A 364 -1.31 -43.31 -20.38
CA LYS A 364 -2.59 -43.88 -19.92
C LYS A 364 -3.55 -44.22 -21.07
N ASN A 365 -3.44 -43.55 -22.22
CA ASN A 365 -4.27 -43.86 -23.40
C ASN A 365 -3.72 -45.05 -24.20
N ILE A 366 -2.40 -45.30 -24.15
CA ILE A 366 -1.77 -46.46 -24.81
C ILE A 366 -2.09 -47.76 -24.04
N LYS A 367 -2.15 -47.72 -22.70
CA LYS A 367 -2.58 -48.88 -21.86
C LYS A 367 -4.06 -49.26 -22.02
N LYS A 368 -4.87 -48.46 -22.70
CA LYS A 368 -6.29 -48.76 -23.00
C LYS A 368 -6.51 -49.33 -24.40
N GLN A 369 -5.45 -49.47 -25.20
CA GLN A 369 -5.50 -50.00 -26.57
C GLN A 369 -4.59 -51.22 -26.79
N GLY A 370 -3.95 -51.73 -25.73
CA GLY A 370 -3.11 -52.94 -25.76
C GLY A 370 -3.74 -54.08 -24.99
#